data_AF-A0A822B9Q8-F1
#
_entry.id   AF-A0A822B9Q8-F1
#
_cell.length_a   1.000
_cell.length_b   1.000
_cell.length_c   1.000
_cell.angle_alpha   90.00
_cell.angle_beta   90.00
_cell.angle_gamma   90.00
#
_symmetry.space_group_name_H-M   'P 1'
#
loop_
_entity.id
_entity.type
_entity.pdbx_description
1 polymer ?
#
loop_
_entity_poly.entity_id
_entity_poly.type
_entity_poly.pdbx_seq_one_letter_code
_entity_poly.pdbx_strand_id
1 'polypeptide(L)'
;SHFQDKDTGVELEHVEEMPLLEWFANNYKNFGATLEIVTDKSQEGSQFVRGFGGVGGILRYKVDLQNLNIDEDAEPIDYSDYD
;
A
#
# COMPACT_ATOMS: atom_id res chain seq x y z
N SER A 1 13.34 -0.09 14.46
CA SER A 1 14.81 -0.23 14.34
C SER A 1 15.37 -1.58 14.79
N HIS A 2 14.56 -2.63 14.94
CA HIS A 2 15.03 -4.02 14.98
C HIS A 2 13.98 -4.85 14.26
N PHE A 3 14.32 -5.38 13.10
CA PHE A 3 13.48 -6.29 12.34
C PHE A 3 14.19 -7.65 12.42
N GLN A 4 13.52 -8.65 13.00
CA GLN A 4 14.03 -10.01 13.05
C GLN A 4 13.17 -10.88 12.18
N ASP A 5 13.81 -11.71 11.38
CA ASP A 5 13.15 -12.76 10.62
C ASP A 5 12.50 -13.76 11.58
N LYS A 6 11.21 -14.05 11.38
CA LYS A 6 10.39 -14.83 12.33
C LYS A 6 10.78 -16.31 12.39
N ASP A 7 11.38 -16.84 11.32
CA ASP A 7 11.67 -18.26 11.18
C ASP A 7 13.13 -18.58 11.52
N THR A 8 14.04 -17.66 11.18
CA THR A 8 15.49 -17.85 11.33
C THR A 8 16.10 -17.08 12.50
N GLY A 9 15.39 -16.08 13.05
CA GLY A 9 15.89 -15.22 14.13
C GLY A 9 17.03 -14.29 13.69
N VAL A 10 17.29 -14.19 12.39
CA VAL A 10 18.33 -13.35 11.81
C VAL A 10 17.88 -11.89 11.88
N GLU A 11 18.81 -10.99 12.25
CA GLU A 11 18.56 -9.54 12.17
C GLU A 11 18.51 -9.11 10.71
N LEU A 12 17.41 -8.48 10.32
CA LEU A 12 17.23 -7.89 9.01
C LEU A 12 17.84 -6.49 9.00
N GLU A 13 18.68 -6.25 8.01
CA GLU A 13 19.22 -4.91 7.74
C GLU A 13 18.22 -4.10 6.92
N HIS A 14 18.07 -2.82 7.30
CA HIS A 14 17.26 -1.89 6.55
C HIS A 14 18.00 -1.47 5.27
N VAL A 15 17.50 -1.91 4.12
CA VAL A 15 18.15 -1.68 2.81
C VAL A 15 17.81 -0.30 2.26
N GLU A 16 16.53 0.05 2.18
CA GLU A 16 16.06 1.31 1.59
C GLU A 16 14.72 1.74 2.20
N GLU A 17 14.54 3.05 2.37
CA GLU A 17 13.25 3.67 2.71
C GLU A 17 12.87 4.71 1.65
N MET A 18 11.61 4.69 1.22
CA MET A 18 11.04 5.72 0.36
C MET A 18 9.70 6.19 0.93
N PRO A 19 9.44 7.51 1.02
CA PRO A 19 8.14 8.01 1.42
C PRO A 19 7.03 7.50 0.50
N LEU A 20 5.97 6.93 1.08
CA LEU A 20 4.87 6.36 0.30
C LEU A 20 4.21 7.38 -0.66
N LEU A 21 4.11 8.64 -0.23
CA LEU A 21 3.59 9.72 -1.07
C LEU A 21 4.47 9.95 -2.32
N GLU A 22 5.79 9.90 -2.15
CA GLU A 22 6.75 10.05 -3.24
C GLU A 22 6.65 8.85 -4.19
N TRP A 23 6.54 7.64 -3.64
CA TRP A 23 6.31 6.45 -4.44
C TRP A 23 5.03 6.55 -5.28
N PHE A 24 3.92 7.03 -4.71
CA PHE A 24 2.69 7.25 -5.47
C PHE A 24 2.87 8.30 -6.58
N ALA A 25 3.57 9.40 -6.29
CA ALA A 25 3.85 10.44 -7.29
C ALA A 25 4.66 9.91 -8.48
N ASN A 26 5.55 8.95 -8.23
CA ASN A 26 6.38 8.34 -9.27
C ASN A 26 5.65 7.24 -10.07
N ASN A 27 4.71 6.52 -9.43
CA ASN A 27 4.16 5.29 -10.01
C ASN A 27 2.68 5.36 -10.42
N TYR A 28 1.91 6.38 -10.03
CA TYR A 28 0.46 6.42 -10.26
C TYR A 28 0.03 6.17 -11.72
N LYS A 29 0.83 6.65 -12.68
CA LYS A 29 0.56 6.48 -14.11
C LYS A 29 0.68 5.03 -14.58
N ASN A 30 1.59 4.26 -14.00
CA ASN A 30 1.82 2.86 -14.37
C ASN A 30 0.61 1.98 -14.02
N PHE A 31 -0.14 2.38 -12.99
CA PHE A 31 -1.36 1.70 -12.56
C PHE A 31 -2.64 2.28 -13.19
N GLY A 32 -2.51 3.26 -14.09
CA GLY A 32 -3.65 3.94 -14.71
C GLY A 32 -4.59 4.59 -13.69
N ALA A 33 -4.05 5.03 -12.55
CA ALA A 33 -4.77 5.77 -11.52
C ALA A 33 -4.53 7.28 -11.70
N THR A 34 -5.36 8.10 -11.06
CA THR A 34 -5.11 9.53 -10.89
C THR A 34 -4.74 9.78 -9.44
N LEU A 35 -3.63 10.46 -9.20
CA LEU A 35 -3.20 10.83 -7.85
C LEU A 35 -3.68 12.23 -7.51
N GLU A 36 -4.42 12.34 -6.40
CA GLU A 36 -4.90 13.60 -5.84
C GLU A 36 -4.35 13.76 -4.42
N ILE A 37 -3.66 14.87 -4.15
CA ILE A 37 -3.11 15.18 -2.83
C ILE A 37 -4.04 16.16 -2.12
N VAL A 38 -4.61 15.73 -1.00
CA VAL A 38 -5.52 16.54 -0.18
C VAL A 38 -4.86 16.94 1.14
N THR A 39 -5.35 18.02 1.76
CA THR A 39 -4.92 18.46 3.10
C THR A 39 -6.06 18.31 4.09
N ASP A 40 -5.73 18.31 5.38
CA ASP A 40 -6.71 18.19 6.48
C ASP A 40 -7.45 19.50 6.80
N LYS A 41 -7.25 20.56 6.00
CA LYS A 41 -7.81 21.90 6.24
C LYS A 41 -9.33 21.97 6.06
N SER A 42 -9.93 21.03 5.34
CA SER A 42 -11.39 20.91 5.22
C SER A 42 -11.94 19.89 6.21
N GLN A 43 -13.25 19.94 6.47
CA GLN A 43 -13.92 18.97 7.32
C GLN A 43 -13.77 17.55 6.77
N GLU A 44 -13.93 17.40 5.45
CA GLU A 44 -13.79 16.14 4.72
C GLU A 44 -12.35 15.63 4.76
N GLY A 45 -11.35 16.50 4.58
CA GLY A 45 -9.93 16.14 4.65
C GLY A 45 -9.53 15.68 6.06
N SER A 46 -9.99 16.39 7.09
CA SER A 46 -9.81 16.00 8.49
C SER A 46 -10.45 14.64 8.79
N GLN A 47 -11.65 14.37 8.27
CA GLN A 47 -12.30 13.06 8.39
C GLN A 47 -11.56 11.98 7.63
N PHE A 48 -10.99 12.30 6.47
CA PHE A 48 -10.23 11.36 5.67
C PHE A 48 -8.96 10.89 6.40
N VAL A 49 -8.21 11.81 7.01
CA VAL A 49 -7.03 11.47 7.80
C VAL A 49 -7.40 10.64 9.03
N ARG A 50 -8.44 11.05 9.78
CA ARG A 50 -8.83 10.37 11.03
C ARG A 50 -9.55 9.03 10.81
N GLY A 51 -10.33 8.92 9.74
CA GLY A 51 -11.16 7.75 9.45
C GLY A 51 -10.45 6.68 8.61
N PHE A 52 -9.53 7.10 7.72
CA PHE A 52 -8.87 6.20 6.77
C PHE A 52 -7.33 6.25 6.84
N GLY A 53 -6.76 6.95 7.82
CA GLY A 53 -5.31 7.05 7.99
C GLY A 53 -4.61 7.97 6.97
N GLY A 54 -5.37 8.74 6.19
CA GLY A 54 -4.82 9.71 5.23
C GLY A 54 -4.46 9.12 3.86
N VAL A 55 -4.80 7.86 3.59
CA VAL A 55 -4.64 7.23 2.28
C VAL A 55 -5.93 6.54 1.85
N GLY A 56 -6.22 6.54 0.56
CA GLY A 56 -7.47 5.99 0.03
C GLY A 56 -7.53 6.07 -1.49
N GLY A 57 -8.51 5.37 -2.07
CA GLY A 57 -8.69 5.29 -3.51
C GLY A 57 -10.16 5.20 -3.90
N ILE A 58 -10.50 5.83 -5.02
CA ILE A 58 -11.83 5.72 -5.64
C ILE A 58 -11.74 4.71 -6.76
N LEU A 59 -12.41 3.57 -6.60
CA LEU A 59 -12.39 2.49 -7.59
C LEU A 59 -13.34 2.81 -8.75
N ARG A 60 -12.92 2.45 -9.97
CA ARG A 60 -13.75 2.63 -11.19
C ARG A 60 -15.01 1.77 -11.19
N TYR A 61 -14.94 0.61 -10.54
CA TYR A 61 -16.02 -0.37 -10.47
C TYR A 61 -16.10 -0.97 -9.08
N LYS A 62 -17.24 -1.59 -8.76
CA LYS A 62 -17.42 -2.33 -7.52
C LYS A 62 -16.50 -3.56 -7.53
N VAL A 63 -15.69 -3.70 -6.49
CA VAL A 63 -14.84 -4.86 -6.25
C VAL A 63 -15.37 -5.63 -5.05
N ASP A 64 -15.37 -6.95 -5.13
CA ASP A 64 -15.64 -7.81 -3.98
C ASP A 64 -14.33 -8.05 -3.21
N LEU A 65 -14.14 -7.23 -2.17
CA LEU A 65 -12.95 -7.29 -1.31
C LEU A 65 -13.01 -8.46 -0.32
N GLN A 66 -14.18 -9.06 -0.08
CA GLN A 66 -14.32 -10.15 0.91
C GLN A 66 -13.65 -11.43 0.43
N ASN A 67 -13.62 -11.64 -0.90
CA ASN A 67 -12.93 -12.76 -1.53
C ASN A 67 -11.44 -12.48 -1.79
N LEU A 68 -10.97 -11.25 -1.51
CA LEU A 68 -9.56 -10.85 -1.60
C LEU A 68 -8.81 -11.06 -0.28
N ASN A 69 -9.40 -11.78 0.69
CA ASN A 69 -8.62 -12.33 1.79
C ASN A 69 -7.53 -13.21 1.17
N ILE A 70 -6.35 -12.61 1.01
CA ILE A 70 -5.10 -13.32 0.79
C ILE A 70 -5.03 -14.26 1.98
N ASP A 71 -5.17 -15.56 1.74
CA ASP A 71 -4.83 -16.56 2.75
C ASP A 71 -3.45 -16.15 3.25
N GLU A 72 -3.33 -15.75 4.52
CA GLU A 72 -2.03 -15.35 5.09
C GLU A 72 -1.02 -16.51 5.02
N ASP A 73 -1.51 -17.73 4.78
CA ASP A 73 -0.77 -18.97 4.55
C ASP A 73 -0.64 -19.37 3.06
N ALA A 74 -1.18 -18.59 2.12
CA ALA A 74 -1.00 -18.87 0.70
C ALA A 74 0.41 -18.44 0.26
N GLU A 75 1.17 -19.41 -0.26
CA GLU A 75 2.46 -19.18 -0.89
C GLU A 75 2.32 -18.05 -1.95
N PRO A 76 3.15 -17.00 -1.87
CA PRO A 76 3.16 -15.94 -2.88
C PRO A 76 3.37 -16.58 -4.25
N ILE A 77 2.43 -16.37 -5.16
CA ILE A 77 2.58 -16.86 -6.53
C ILE A 77 3.71 -16.04 -7.17
N ASP A 78 4.84 -16.70 -7.41
CA ASP A 78 5.98 -16.11 -8.10
C ASP A 78 5.64 -15.94 -9.58
N TYR A 79 5.32 -14.70 -9.96
CA TYR A 79 5.09 -14.32 -11.35
C TYR A 79 6.37 -13.83 -12.05
N SER A 80 7.54 -13.90 -11.40
CA SER A 80 8.80 -13.40 -12.00
C SER A 80 9.24 -14.17 -13.25
N ASP A 81 8.72 -15.39 -13.44
CA ASP A 81 8.94 -16.21 -14.64
C ASP A 81 8.05 -15.83 -15.84
N TYR A 82 7.08 -14.94 -15.66
CA TYR A 82 6.16 -14.48 -16.72
C TYR A 82 6.39 -12.99 -17.00
N ASP A 83 7.24 -12.72 -18.01
CA ASP A 83 7.45 -11.38 -18.62
C ASP A 83 6.17 -10.82 -19.28
#